data_AF-A0A1H4TYV6-F1
#
_entry.id   AF-A0A1H4TYV6-F1
#
_cell.length_a   1.000
_cell.length_b   1.000
_cell.length_c   1.000
_cell.angle_alpha   90.00
_cell.angle_beta   90.00
_cell.angle_gamma   90.00
#
_symmetry.space_group_name_H-M   'P 1'
#
loop_
_entity.id
_entity.type
_entity.pdbx_description
1 polymer ?
#
loop_
_entity_poly.entity_id
_entity_poly.type
_entity_poly.pdbx_seq_one_letter_code
_entity_poly.pdbx_strand_id
1 'polypeptide(L)'
;MPVSMRAVLPPELRRLAIATALAICTASGASAADQIMVMLDQAKVLLLPPNASTIILGNPSIADVSMLKRNNQMILTGKSFGRTNLIALDADGKSVGESTVVVTNPVSRGGLVVQRGLQRETYDCSPLCNPTVTLGDDSKFMADTAGQSQQRSTVASPLGKK
;
A
#
# COMPACT_ATOMS: atom_id res chain seq x y z
N MET A 1 -25.00 40.52 16.48
CA MET A 1 -25.24 41.66 15.57
C MET A 1 -23.89 42.23 15.13
N PRO A 2 -23.45 42.06 13.87
CA PRO A 2 -22.44 42.93 13.27
C PRO A 2 -23.12 43.99 12.41
N VAL A 3 -22.69 45.24 12.55
CA VAL A 3 -23.17 46.39 11.77
C VAL A 3 -22.54 46.32 10.37
N SER A 4 -23.38 46.33 9.34
CA SER A 4 -22.98 46.28 7.93
C SER A 4 -22.75 47.71 7.40
N MET A 5 -21.51 48.03 7.01
CA MET A 5 -21.18 49.32 6.41
C MET A 5 -21.03 49.13 4.89
N ARG A 6 -22.00 49.64 4.12
CA ARG A 6 -21.97 49.65 2.66
C ARG A 6 -21.15 50.84 2.18
N ALA A 7 -20.03 50.59 1.51
CA ALA A 7 -19.31 51.61 0.76
C ALA A 7 -20.04 51.89 -0.57
N VAL A 8 -20.38 53.15 -0.81
CA VAL A 8 -20.92 53.64 -2.09
C VAL A 8 -19.74 54.20 -2.89
N LEU A 9 -19.36 53.53 -3.99
CA LEU A 9 -18.32 54.02 -4.90
C LEU A 9 -18.89 55.03 -5.91
N PRO A 10 -18.13 56.09 -6.24
CA PRO A 10 -18.57 57.14 -7.18
C PRO A 10 -18.58 56.66 -8.65
N PRO A 11 -19.42 57.28 -9.50
CA PRO A 11 -19.74 56.79 -10.85
C PRO A 11 -18.61 56.91 -11.89
N GLU A 12 -17.57 57.68 -11.60
CA GLU A 12 -16.46 57.96 -12.55
C GLU A 12 -15.48 56.79 -12.71
N LEU A 13 -15.41 55.85 -11.75
CA LEU A 13 -14.52 54.68 -11.83
C LEU A 13 -15.12 53.48 -12.58
N ARG A 14 -16.34 53.61 -13.12
CA ARG A 14 -17.07 52.50 -13.74
C ARG A 14 -16.58 52.13 -15.15
N ARG A 15 -15.71 52.95 -15.76
CA ARG A 15 -15.20 52.74 -17.13
C ARG A 15 -13.85 52.03 -17.22
N LEU A 16 -13.20 51.73 -16.08
CA LEU A 16 -11.95 50.97 -16.04
C LEU A 16 -12.12 49.55 -15.46
N ALA A 17 -13.33 49.01 -15.48
CA ALA A 17 -13.67 47.73 -14.87
C ALA A 17 -13.69 46.53 -15.85
N ILE A 18 -12.94 46.60 -16.96
CA ILE A 18 -12.89 45.50 -17.96
C ILE A 18 -11.52 44.79 -18.00
N ALA A 19 -10.47 45.33 -17.36
CA ALA A 19 -9.10 44.89 -17.69
C ALA A 19 -8.37 43.99 -16.67
N THR A 20 -8.87 43.75 -15.45
CA THR A 20 -8.04 43.04 -14.46
C THR A 20 -8.81 42.07 -13.57
N ALA A 21 -8.41 40.80 -13.72
CA ALA A 21 -8.47 39.70 -12.74
C ALA A 21 -9.30 38.49 -13.16
N LEU A 22 -9.08 38.02 -14.40
CA LEU A 22 -9.20 36.60 -14.73
C LEU A 22 -8.01 35.85 -14.11
N ALA A 23 -7.98 35.76 -12.77
CA ALA A 23 -7.04 34.92 -12.05
C ALA A 23 -7.58 33.47 -12.09
N ILE A 24 -7.31 32.79 -13.21
CA ILE A 24 -7.52 31.36 -13.34
C ILE A 24 -6.55 30.68 -12.38
N CYS A 25 -7.06 30.22 -11.25
CA CYS A 25 -6.37 29.24 -10.42
C CYS A 25 -6.21 27.94 -11.23
N THR A 26 -5.12 27.82 -11.97
CA THR A 26 -4.65 26.53 -12.47
C THR A 26 -4.15 25.75 -11.25
N ALA A 27 -5.06 25.03 -10.60
CA ALA A 27 -4.70 23.97 -9.68
C ALA A 27 -3.98 22.89 -10.52
N SER A 28 -2.66 22.97 -10.56
CA SER A 28 -1.81 21.91 -11.07
C SER A 28 -2.09 20.67 -10.23
N GLY A 29 -2.90 19.74 -10.75
CA GLY A 29 -3.07 18.43 -10.15
C GLY A 29 -1.70 17.79 -10.07
N ALA A 30 -1.15 17.70 -8.87
CA ALA A 30 0.05 16.90 -8.63
C ALA A 30 -0.26 15.50 -9.16
N SER A 31 0.48 15.07 -10.19
CA SER A 31 0.44 13.69 -10.66
C SER A 31 0.91 12.85 -9.49
N ALA A 32 -0.03 12.24 -8.78
CA ALA A 32 0.28 11.30 -7.72
C ALA A 32 1.07 10.18 -8.39
N ALA A 33 2.34 10.01 -7.98
CA ALA A 33 3.14 8.87 -8.38
C ALA A 33 2.31 7.60 -8.14
N ASP A 34 2.19 6.74 -9.15
CA ASP A 34 1.31 5.59 -9.11
C ASP A 34 1.77 4.66 -7.97
N GLN A 35 0.95 4.54 -6.92
CA GLN A 35 1.32 3.87 -5.69
C GLN A 35 0.47 2.60 -5.51
N ILE A 36 1.17 1.47 -5.45
CA ILE A 36 0.55 0.16 -5.29
C ILE A 36 0.66 -0.24 -3.82
N MET A 37 -0.47 -0.17 -3.12
CA MET A 37 -0.58 -0.68 -1.75
C MET A 37 -0.89 -2.18 -1.77
N VAL A 38 -0.07 -2.96 -1.07
CA VAL A 38 -0.27 -4.39 -0.80
C VAL A 38 -0.06 -4.66 0.69
N MET A 39 -0.85 -5.56 1.27
CA MET A 39 -0.67 -5.94 2.67
C MET A 39 0.39 -7.05 2.78
N LEU A 40 1.09 -7.11 3.92
CA LEU A 40 2.00 -8.21 4.21
C LEU A 40 1.26 -9.55 4.14
N ASP A 41 1.92 -10.57 3.59
CA ASP A 41 1.41 -11.93 3.41
C ASP A 41 0.13 -12.02 2.56
N GLN A 42 -0.20 -10.96 1.82
CA GLN A 42 -1.32 -10.92 0.89
C GLN A 42 -0.85 -10.70 -0.54
N ALA A 43 -1.61 -11.28 -1.47
CA ALA A 43 -1.41 -11.13 -2.90
C ALA A 43 -2.48 -10.19 -3.48
N LYS A 44 -2.05 -9.34 -4.41
CA LYS A 44 -2.92 -8.45 -5.17
C LYS A 44 -2.74 -8.71 -6.65
N VAL A 45 -3.84 -8.93 -7.35
CA VAL A 45 -3.83 -9.06 -8.81
C VAL A 45 -3.87 -7.67 -9.44
N LEU A 46 -2.93 -7.40 -10.35
CA LEU A 46 -2.78 -6.14 -11.05
C LEU A 46 -2.78 -6.37 -12.55
N LEU A 47 -3.32 -5.41 -13.29
CA LEU A 47 -3.24 -5.38 -14.75
C LEU A 47 -1.88 -4.79 -15.14
N LEU A 48 -1.23 -5.41 -16.13
CA LEU A 48 -0.02 -4.84 -16.71
C LEU A 48 -0.38 -3.67 -17.63
N PRO A 49 0.44 -2.60 -17.65
CA PRO A 49 0.31 -1.56 -18.65
C PRO A 49 0.46 -2.14 -20.07
N PRO A 50 -0.17 -1.51 -21.07
CA PRO A 50 -0.06 -1.96 -22.45
C PRO A 50 1.40 -1.96 -22.90
N ASN A 51 1.78 -2.95 -23.70
CA ASN A 51 3.14 -3.16 -24.23
C ASN A 51 4.22 -3.51 -23.20
N ALA A 52 3.87 -3.74 -21.92
CA ALA A 52 4.84 -4.24 -20.95
C ALA A 52 5.17 -5.73 -21.21
N SER A 53 6.44 -6.02 -21.48
CA SER A 53 6.96 -7.39 -21.67
C SER A 53 7.81 -7.86 -20.50
N THR A 54 8.41 -6.93 -19.74
CA THR A 54 9.31 -7.25 -18.63
C THR A 54 8.97 -6.41 -17.41
N ILE A 55 8.91 -7.05 -16.24
CA ILE A 55 8.70 -6.39 -14.96
C ILE A 55 9.96 -6.56 -14.12
N ILE A 56 10.43 -5.45 -13.57
CA ILE A 56 11.57 -5.40 -12.68
C ILE A 56 11.09 -4.90 -11.32
N LEU A 57 11.41 -5.65 -10.27
CA LEU A 57 11.17 -5.25 -8.90
C LEU A 57 12.50 -4.85 -8.26
N GLY A 58 12.56 -3.67 -7.66
CA GLY A 58 13.80 -3.18 -7.05
C GLY A 58 14.32 -4.04 -5.90
N ASN A 59 13.46 -4.45 -4.97
CA ASN A 59 13.83 -5.27 -3.82
C ASN A 59 12.88 -6.50 -3.64
N PRO A 60 13.34 -7.72 -3.99
CA PRO A 60 12.55 -8.95 -3.86
C PRO A 60 12.38 -9.48 -2.42
N SER A 61 13.04 -8.85 -1.44
CA SER A 61 12.79 -9.10 -0.01
C SER A 61 11.53 -8.38 0.47
N ILE A 62 11.10 -7.29 -0.19
CA ILE A 62 9.90 -6.51 0.18
C ILE A 62 8.64 -7.09 -0.48
N ALA A 63 8.70 -7.42 -1.77
CA ALA A 63 7.58 -7.99 -2.51
C ALA A 63 8.05 -9.05 -3.50
N ASP A 64 7.12 -9.78 -4.10
CA ASP A 64 7.38 -10.72 -5.20
C ASP A 64 6.33 -10.55 -6.32
N VAL A 65 6.73 -10.86 -7.56
CA VAL A 65 5.88 -10.70 -8.74
C VAL A 65 5.81 -12.00 -9.53
N SER A 66 4.59 -12.46 -9.78
CA SER A 66 4.32 -13.62 -10.63
C SER A 66 3.46 -13.22 -11.84
N MET A 67 3.98 -13.47 -13.04
CA MET A 67 3.33 -13.09 -14.30
C MET A 67 2.25 -14.10 -14.73
N LEU A 68 1.02 -13.64 -14.97
CA LEU A 68 -0.06 -14.43 -15.53
C LEU A 68 -0.14 -14.22 -17.05
N LYS A 69 0.56 -15.08 -17.79
CA LYS A 69 0.74 -14.99 -19.26
C LYS A 69 -0.56 -14.95 -20.07
N ARG A 70 -1.68 -15.45 -19.54
CA ARG A 70 -2.93 -15.58 -20.31
C ARG A 70 -3.76 -14.28 -20.37
N ASN A 71 -3.59 -13.36 -19.43
CA ASN A 71 -4.55 -12.25 -19.24
C ASN A 71 -3.89 -10.87 -19.06
N ASN A 72 -2.61 -10.71 -19.43
CA ASN A 72 -1.84 -9.47 -19.20
C ASN A 72 -1.96 -8.98 -17.74
N GLN A 73 -1.91 -9.92 -16.80
CA GLN A 73 -2.04 -9.69 -15.37
C GLN A 73 -0.80 -10.17 -14.65
N MET A 74 -0.55 -9.60 -13.48
CA MET A 74 0.45 -10.08 -12.54
C MET A 74 -0.15 -10.22 -11.15
N ILE A 75 0.44 -11.12 -10.38
CA ILE A 75 0.20 -11.26 -8.95
C ILE A 75 1.37 -10.60 -8.25
N LEU A 76 1.10 -9.57 -7.45
CA LEU A 76 2.06 -8.93 -6.57
C LEU A 76 1.81 -9.41 -5.13
N THR A 77 2.82 -9.97 -4.49
CA THR A 77 2.72 -10.48 -3.11
C THR A 77 3.60 -9.66 -2.18
N GLY A 78 3.05 -9.16 -1.07
CA GLY A 78 3.83 -8.48 -0.04
C GLY A 78 4.58 -9.48 0.85
N LYS A 79 5.89 -9.34 1.00
CA LYS A 79 6.77 -10.26 1.76
C LYS A 79 7.39 -9.64 3.01
N SER A 80 7.68 -8.33 2.97
CA SER A 80 8.21 -7.60 4.12
C SER A 80 7.78 -6.14 4.07
N PHE A 81 7.75 -5.49 5.23
CA PHE A 81 7.44 -4.07 5.31
C PHE A 81 8.48 -3.23 4.58
N GLY A 82 7.99 -2.23 3.85
CA GLY A 82 8.86 -1.29 3.17
C GLY A 82 8.22 -0.70 1.92
N ARG A 83 9.06 0.04 1.19
CA ARG A 83 8.72 0.65 -0.08
C ARG A 83 9.76 0.19 -1.10
N THR A 84 9.31 -0.28 -2.25
CA THR A 84 10.16 -0.62 -3.40
C THR A 84 9.54 -0.08 -4.66
N ASN A 85 10.33 0.06 -5.72
CA ASN A 85 9.82 0.39 -7.04
C ASN A 85 9.52 -0.87 -7.85
N LEU A 86 8.57 -0.72 -8.76
CA LEU A 86 8.23 -1.67 -9.81
C LEU A 86 8.31 -0.95 -11.14
N ILE A 87 9.15 -1.46 -12.04
CA ILE A 87 9.41 -0.88 -13.35
C ILE A 87 8.89 -1.85 -14.40
N ALA A 88 8.09 -1.34 -15.32
CA ALA A 88 7.63 -2.09 -16.48
C ALA A 88 8.38 -1.60 -17.73
N LEU A 89 8.93 -2.54 -18.49
CA LEU A 89 9.64 -2.30 -19.75
C LEU A 89 8.88 -2.93 -20.92
N ASP A 90 9.01 -2.31 -22.10
CA ASP A 90 8.60 -2.91 -23.37
C ASP A 90 9.67 -3.86 -23.95
N ALA A 91 9.37 -4.44 -25.11
CA ALA A 91 10.23 -5.40 -25.80
C ALA A 91 11.57 -4.80 -26.26
N ASP A 92 11.62 -3.47 -26.43
CA ASP A 92 12.82 -2.72 -26.80
C ASP A 92 13.63 -2.27 -25.56
N GLY A 93 13.16 -2.60 -24.36
CA GLY A 93 13.81 -2.26 -23.09
C GLY A 93 13.53 -0.84 -22.61
N LYS A 94 12.58 -0.13 -23.22
CA LYS A 94 12.18 1.22 -22.79
C LYS A 94 11.15 1.13 -21.66
N SER A 95 11.29 2.02 -20.67
CA SER A 95 10.33 2.11 -19.56
C SER A 95 8.96 2.58 -20.06
N VAL A 96 7.95 1.73 -19.85
CA VAL A 96 6.54 2.03 -20.13
C VAL A 96 5.79 2.50 -18.89
N GLY A 97 6.36 2.30 -17.70
CA GLY A 97 5.80 2.77 -16.45
C GLY A 97 6.66 2.45 -15.24
N GLU A 98 6.51 3.25 -14.20
CA GLU A 98 7.12 3.04 -12.90
C GLU A 98 6.08 3.30 -11.81
N SER A 99 6.00 2.38 -10.84
CA SER A 99 5.09 2.48 -9.71
C SER A 99 5.85 2.23 -8.41
N THR A 100 5.45 2.90 -7.33
CA THR A 100 5.97 2.60 -5.99
C THR A 100 5.09 1.56 -5.31
N VAL A 101 5.66 0.41 -4.99
CA VAL A 101 5.03 -0.62 -4.17
C VAL A 101 5.26 -0.30 -2.69
N VAL A 102 4.19 -0.30 -1.90
CA VAL A 102 4.23 -0.08 -0.45
C VAL A 102 3.59 -1.26 0.23
N VAL A 103 4.35 -1.95 1.06
CA VAL A 103 3.87 -3.10 1.84
C VAL A 103 3.53 -2.63 3.25
N THR A 104 2.26 -2.77 3.62
CA THR A 104 1.75 -2.32 4.92
C THR A 104 1.29 -3.47 5.80
N ASN A 105 1.14 -3.19 7.10
CA ASN A 105 0.59 -4.16 8.03
C ASN A 105 -0.83 -4.59 7.61
N PRO A 106 -1.12 -5.91 7.53
CA PRO A 106 -2.46 -6.45 7.42
C PRO A 106 -3.18 -6.23 8.75
N VAL A 107 -3.43 -4.97 9.13
CA VAL A 107 -4.39 -4.71 10.19
C VAL A 107 -5.77 -4.92 9.57
N SER A 108 -6.16 -6.20 9.50
CA SER A 108 -7.52 -6.63 9.25
C SER A 108 -8.48 -5.86 10.14
N ARG A 109 -9.76 -5.77 9.77
CA ARG A 109 -10.80 -5.44 10.75
C ARG A 109 -10.86 -6.56 11.79
N GLY A 110 -10.07 -6.42 12.87
CA GLY A 110 -9.82 -7.48 13.85
C GLY A 110 -8.36 -7.56 14.33
N GLY A 111 -7.39 -6.94 13.65
CA GLY A 111 -6.00 -6.96 14.09
C GLY A 111 -5.76 -6.07 15.31
N LEU A 112 -5.21 -6.64 16.39
CA LEU A 112 -4.80 -5.92 17.60
C LEU A 112 -3.28 -6.05 17.78
N VAL A 113 -2.60 -4.91 17.91
CA VAL A 113 -1.18 -4.87 18.25
C VAL A 113 -1.03 -4.35 19.67
N VAL A 114 -0.42 -5.15 20.53
CA VAL A 114 -0.08 -4.79 21.92
C VAL A 114 1.38 -4.38 21.96
N GLN A 115 1.65 -3.17 22.43
CA GLN A 115 3.00 -2.62 22.55
C GLN A 115 3.34 -2.41 24.03
N ARG A 116 4.39 -3.10 24.51
CA ARG A 116 4.91 -3.02 25.88
C ARG A 116 6.40 -2.67 25.83
N GLY A 117 6.70 -1.37 25.72
CA GLY A 117 8.07 -0.92 25.51
C GLY A 117 8.61 -1.37 24.15
N LEU A 118 9.67 -2.18 24.14
CA LEU A 118 10.24 -2.77 22.93
C LEU A 118 9.55 -4.09 22.52
N GLN A 119 8.67 -4.62 23.36
CA GLN A 119 7.98 -5.88 23.10
C GLN A 119 6.68 -5.61 22.36
N ARG A 120 6.56 -6.19 21.16
CA ARG A 120 5.38 -6.10 20.33
C ARG A 120 4.74 -7.46 20.17
N GLU A 121 3.43 -7.54 20.35
CA GLU A 121 2.66 -8.77 20.16
C GLU A 121 1.47 -8.47 19.25
N THR A 122 1.22 -9.34 18.26
CA THR A 122 0.10 -9.19 17.33
C THR A 122 -0.95 -10.27 17.58
N TYR A 123 -2.22 -9.86 17.49
CA TYR A 123 -3.39 -10.72 17.68
C TYR A 123 -4.39 -10.51 16.55
N ASP A 124 -5.10 -11.58 16.19
CA ASP A 124 -6.27 -11.53 15.33
C ASP A 124 -7.54 -11.78 16.15
N CYS A 125 -8.41 -10.78 16.20
CA CYS A 125 -9.60 -10.73 17.05
C CYS A 125 -10.88 -10.81 16.23
N SER A 126 -11.52 -11.99 16.25
CA SER A 126 -12.84 -12.19 15.64
C SER A 126 -13.56 -13.42 16.22
N PRO A 127 -14.41 -13.29 17.26
CA PRO A 127 -14.61 -12.20 18.21
C PRO A 127 -13.65 -12.26 19.42
N LEU A 128 -12.96 -13.39 19.62
CA LEU A 128 -11.89 -13.56 20.60
C LEU A 128 -10.53 -13.35 19.94
N CYS A 129 -9.57 -12.80 20.69
CA CYS A 129 -8.23 -12.53 20.21
C CYS A 129 -7.34 -13.77 20.31
N ASN A 130 -6.82 -14.22 19.17
CA ASN A 130 -5.86 -15.31 19.08
C ASN A 130 -4.47 -14.75 18.70
N PRO A 131 -3.37 -15.25 19.29
CA PRO A 131 -2.03 -14.79 18.95
C PRO A 131 -1.70 -15.14 17.50
N THR A 132 -1.08 -14.20 16.79
CA THR A 132 -0.59 -14.40 15.42
C THR A 132 0.81 -13.84 15.29
N VAL A 133 1.64 -14.46 14.47
CA VAL A 133 3.04 -14.07 14.28
C VAL A 133 3.13 -13.09 13.13
N THR A 134 3.57 -11.86 13.39
CA THR A 134 3.81 -10.83 12.36
C THR A 134 5.25 -10.32 12.41
N LEU A 135 5.80 -9.89 11.26
CA LEU A 135 7.16 -9.36 11.16
C LEU A 135 7.39 -8.18 12.11
N GLY A 136 8.33 -8.31 13.05
CA GLY A 136 8.64 -7.26 14.03
C GLY A 136 7.92 -7.40 15.37
N ASP A 137 7.25 -8.53 15.61
CA ASP A 137 6.85 -8.94 16.95
C ASP A 137 8.06 -9.35 17.80
N ASP A 138 7.89 -9.39 19.12
CA ASP A 138 8.91 -9.80 20.08
C ASP A 138 9.39 -11.22 19.78
N SER A 139 10.71 -11.43 19.81
CA SER A 139 11.33 -12.69 19.39
C SER A 139 10.89 -13.88 20.23
N LYS A 140 10.62 -13.69 21.52
CA LYS A 140 10.10 -14.74 22.40
C LYS A 140 8.64 -15.06 22.06
N PHE A 141 7.80 -14.04 21.88
CA PHE A 141 6.40 -14.24 21.47
C PHE A 141 6.29 -14.97 20.12
N MET A 142 7.12 -14.59 19.15
CA MET A 142 7.20 -15.27 17.85
C MET A 142 7.62 -16.74 17.98
N ALA A 143 8.68 -17.02 18.75
CA ALA A 143 9.18 -18.38 18.94
C ALA A 143 8.15 -19.28 19.64
N ASP A 144 7.50 -18.78 20.68
CA ASP A 144 6.49 -19.53 21.44
C ASP A 144 5.27 -19.84 20.54
N THR A 145 4.73 -18.84 19.84
CA THR A 145 3.53 -19.00 18.98
C THR A 145 3.79 -19.87 17.74
N ALA A 146 4.95 -19.71 17.09
CA ALA A 146 5.37 -20.56 15.98
C ALA A 146 5.62 -22.01 16.44
N GLY A 147 6.20 -22.20 17.63
CA GLY A 147 6.39 -23.51 18.24
C GLY A 147 5.08 -24.26 18.46
N GLN A 148 4.05 -23.59 18.99
CA GLN A 148 2.71 -24.16 19.15
C GLN A 148 2.10 -24.57 17.81
N SER A 149 2.24 -23.73 16.78
CA SER A 149 1.74 -24.02 15.42
C SER A 149 2.45 -25.22 14.80
N GLN A 150 3.76 -25.33 14.98
CA GLN A 150 4.55 -26.45 14.47
C GLN A 150 4.20 -27.75 15.20
N GLN A 151 4.10 -27.73 16.54
CA GLN A 151 3.69 -28.90 17.32
C GLN A 151 2.29 -29.38 16.89
N ARG A 152 1.32 -28.48 16.73
CA ARG A 152 0.01 -28.83 16.20
C ARG A 152 0.10 -29.45 14.80
N SER A 153 0.93 -28.89 13.93
CA SER A 153 1.14 -29.41 12.57
C SER A 153 1.76 -30.81 12.57
N THR A 154 2.69 -31.09 13.48
CA THR A 154 3.29 -32.43 13.65
C THR A 154 2.29 -33.47 14.17
N VAL A 155 1.37 -33.08 15.05
CA VAL A 155 0.31 -33.97 15.57
C VAL A 155 -0.82 -34.16 14.54
N ALA A 156 -1.10 -33.14 13.73
CA ALA A 156 -2.14 -33.17 12.69
C ALA A 156 -1.69 -33.84 11.40
N SER A 157 -0.38 -33.98 11.17
CA SER A 157 0.17 -34.74 10.05
C SER A 157 -0.06 -36.23 10.33
N PRO A 158 -0.86 -36.95 9.52
CA PRO A 158 -0.99 -38.39 9.70
C PRO A 158 0.39 -39.02 9.56
N LEU A 159 0.78 -39.85 10.53
CA LEU A 159 1.91 -40.77 10.43
C LEU A 159 1.85 -41.48 9.07
N GLY A 160 2.64 -41.04 8.08
CA GLY A 160 2.39 -41.48 6.72
C GLY A 160 3.36 -40.98 5.65
N LYS A 161 4.65 -41.28 5.79
CA LYS A 161 5.43 -42.11 4.83
C LYS A 161 6.93 -42.01 5.15
N LYS A 162 7.46 -43.11 5.70
CA LYS A 162 8.81 -43.55 5.33
C LYS A 162 8.78 -44.11 3.91
#